data_AF-A0A357GW08-F1
#
_entry.id   AF-A0A357GW08-F1
#
_cell.length_a   1.000
_cell.length_b   1.000
_cell.length_c   1.000
_cell.angle_alpha   90.00
_cell.angle_beta   90.00
_cell.angle_gamma   90.00
#
_symmetry.space_group_name_H-M   'P 1'
#
loop_
_entity.id
_entity.type
_entity.pdbx_description
1 polymer ?
#
loop_
_entity_poly.entity_id
_entity_poly.type
_entity_poly.pdbx_seq_one_letter_code
_entity_poly.pdbx_strand_id
1 'polypeptide(L)'
;MARSRYLLFKPANKWTSRQRERSIILFSVFPELDEGYKLSMLFRNFYELSKTREEGRQRFNEWYKKVEEKNFDAFRTAAEYLNNHLETILNYFPTRSTNASAESFNAKLKGFRALLRGVRDTKFFLYRVSKIYG
;
A
#
# COMPACT_ATOMS: atom_id res chain seq x y z
N MET A 1 -6.78 -15.56 -21.00
CA MET A 1 -7.25 -14.25 -20.47
C MET A 1 -6.29 -13.59 -19.45
N ALA A 2 -5.20 -14.23 -19.00
CA ALA A 2 -4.35 -13.72 -17.88
C ALA A 2 -3.23 -12.69 -18.21
N ARG A 3 -2.99 -12.30 -19.47
CA ARG A 3 -1.81 -11.49 -19.84
C ARG A 3 -1.95 -9.97 -19.68
N SER A 4 -3.17 -9.45 -19.46
CA SER A 4 -3.39 -8.01 -19.30
C SER A 4 -3.47 -7.56 -17.83
N ARG A 5 -3.76 -8.45 -16.87
CA ARG A 5 -3.99 -8.07 -15.47
C ARG A 5 -2.79 -7.34 -14.84
N TYR A 6 -1.56 -7.78 -15.13
CA TYR A 6 -0.36 -7.23 -14.50
C TYR A 6 -0.10 -5.75 -14.85
N LEU A 7 -0.59 -5.27 -16.00
CA LEU A 7 -0.39 -3.86 -16.37
C LEU A 7 -1.19 -2.91 -15.46
N LEU A 8 -2.31 -3.38 -14.89
CA LEU A 8 -3.19 -2.58 -14.02
C LEU A 8 -2.54 -2.23 -12.68
N PHE A 9 -1.48 -2.94 -12.29
CA PHE A 9 -0.80 -2.74 -11.00
C PHE A 9 0.46 -1.89 -11.08
N LYS A 10 0.76 -1.28 -12.24
CA LYS A 10 1.96 -0.46 -12.42
C LYS A 10 1.69 0.77 -13.28
N PRO A 11 2.44 1.87 -13.07
CA PRO A 11 2.24 3.09 -13.82
C PRO A 11 2.54 2.89 -15.32
N ALA A 12 1.85 3.68 -16.15
CA ALA A 12 1.88 3.54 -17.61
C ALA A 12 3.27 3.77 -18.24
N ASN A 13 4.15 4.50 -17.55
CA ASN A 13 5.56 4.68 -17.94
C ASN A 13 6.41 3.41 -17.74
N LYS A 14 5.93 2.41 -16.98
CA LYS A 14 6.59 1.12 -16.77
C LYS A 14 5.95 0.00 -17.61
N TRP A 15 5.04 0.32 -18.52
CA TRP A 15 4.48 -0.65 -19.45
C TRP A 15 5.46 -0.96 -20.57
N THR A 16 5.53 -2.24 -20.95
CA THR A 16 6.19 -2.63 -22.21
C THR A 16 5.34 -2.18 -23.40
N SER A 17 5.92 -2.11 -24.60
CA SER A 17 5.18 -1.75 -25.82
C SER A 17 3.92 -2.61 -26.01
N ARG A 18 4.05 -3.93 -25.79
CA ARG A 18 2.93 -4.89 -25.84
C ARG A 18 1.85 -4.62 -24.78
N GLN A 19 2.24 -4.19 -23.58
CA GLN A 19 1.26 -3.85 -22.53
C GLN A 19 0.51 -2.56 -22.86
N ARG A 20 1.19 -1.59 -23.48
CA ARG A 20 0.62 -0.32 -23.90
C ARG A 20 -0.39 -0.50 -25.05
N GLU A 21 -0.08 -1.34 -26.04
CA GLU A 21 -1.05 -1.71 -27.07
C GLU A 21 -2.28 -2.41 -26.47
N ARG A 22 -2.05 -3.36 -25.57
CA ARG A 22 -3.15 -4.09 -24.92
C ARG A 22 -4.00 -3.22 -24.01
N SER A 23 -3.42 -2.21 -23.36
CA SER A 23 -4.19 -1.32 -22.49
C SER A 23 -5.12 -0.43 -23.31
N ILE A 24 -4.72 0.01 -24.49
CA ILE A 24 -5.60 0.75 -25.43
C ILE A 24 -6.85 -0.09 -25.73
N ILE A 25 -6.68 -1.35 -26.14
CA ILE A 25 -7.79 -2.25 -26.45
C ILE A 25 -8.62 -2.56 -25.18
N LEU A 26 -7.96 -2.82 -24.05
CA LEU A 26 -8.64 -3.17 -22.82
C LEU A 26 -9.53 -2.03 -22.32
N PHE A 27 -9.01 -0.81 -22.31
CA PHE A 27 -9.72 0.37 -21.83
C PHE A 27 -10.75 0.89 -22.81
N SER A 28 -10.60 0.65 -24.11
CA SER A 28 -11.66 0.94 -25.07
C SER A 28 -12.87 -0.01 -24.89
N VAL A 29 -12.62 -1.27 -24.53
CA VAL A 29 -13.69 -2.26 -24.28
C VAL A 29 -14.28 -2.11 -22.87
N PHE A 30 -13.47 -1.74 -21.88
CA PHE A 30 -13.89 -1.58 -20.49
C PHE A 30 -13.50 -0.20 -19.94
N PRO A 31 -14.26 0.86 -20.24
CA PRO A 31 -13.94 2.22 -19.79
C PRO A 31 -13.90 2.37 -18.26
N GLU A 32 -14.81 1.70 -17.54
CA GLU A 32 -14.84 1.70 -16.07
C GLU A 32 -13.52 1.16 -15.46
N LEU A 33 -12.88 0.21 -16.14
CA LEU A 33 -11.60 -0.34 -15.70
C LEU A 33 -10.46 0.68 -15.86
N ASP A 34 -10.51 1.52 -16.88
CA ASP A 34 -9.57 2.64 -17.04
C ASP A 34 -9.73 3.66 -15.92
N GLU A 35 -10.98 3.98 -15.55
CA GLU A 35 -11.26 4.88 -14.44
C GLU A 35 -10.74 4.32 -13.11
N GLY A 36 -11.03 3.05 -12.80
CA GLY A 36 -10.51 2.38 -11.62
C GLY A 36 -8.97 2.30 -11.61
N TYR A 37 -8.34 2.08 -12.76
CA TYR A 37 -6.89 2.13 -12.90
C TYR A 37 -6.34 3.53 -12.61
N LYS A 38 -6.96 4.59 -13.17
CA LYS A 38 -6.56 5.99 -12.93
C LYS A 38 -6.69 6.38 -11.46
N LEU A 39 -7.78 6.00 -10.80
CA LEU A 39 -7.96 6.21 -9.35
C LEU A 39 -6.87 5.50 -8.53
N SER A 40 -6.52 4.27 -8.90
CA SER A 40 -5.44 3.52 -8.26
C SER A 40 -4.07 4.19 -8.45
N MET A 41 -3.80 4.72 -9.64
CA MET A 41 -2.55 5.44 -9.93
C MET A 41 -2.46 6.79 -9.21
N LEU A 42 -3.58 7.50 -9.08
CA LEU A 42 -3.65 8.73 -8.28
C LEU A 42 -3.38 8.45 -6.80
N PHE A 43 -3.94 7.37 -6.26
CA PHE A 43 -3.66 6.95 -4.88
C PHE A 43 -2.19 6.57 -4.68
N ARG A 44 -1.57 5.89 -5.65
CA ARG A 44 -0.13 5.62 -5.63
C ARG A 44 0.68 6.92 -5.57
N ASN A 45 0.29 7.94 -6.35
CA ASN A 45 0.97 9.24 -6.35
C ASN A 45 0.85 9.97 -5.00
N PHE A 46 -0.23 9.76 -4.25
CA PHE A 46 -0.35 10.27 -2.87
C PHE A 46 0.80 9.77 -1.99
N TYR A 47 1.19 8.50 -2.08
CA TYR A 47 2.33 7.97 -1.33
C TYR A 47 3.69 8.36 -1.90
N GLU A 48 3.82 8.46 -3.22
CA GLU A 48 5.12 8.71 -3.87
C GLU A 48 5.55 10.17 -3.84
N LEU A 49 4.60 11.10 -4.01
CA LEU A 49 4.90 12.51 -4.23
C LEU A 49 4.81 13.36 -2.95
N SER A 50 4.07 12.92 -1.95
CA SER A 50 3.96 13.66 -0.69
C SER A 50 5.20 13.50 0.18
N LYS A 51 5.65 14.62 0.76
CA LYS A 51 6.78 14.69 1.68
C LYS A 51 6.37 15.18 3.06
N THR A 52 5.33 16.00 3.14
CA THR A 52 4.80 16.50 4.42
C THR A 52 3.40 15.96 4.71
N ARG A 53 2.92 16.16 5.93
CA ARG A 53 1.55 15.80 6.31
C ARG A 53 0.53 16.61 5.52
N GLU A 54 0.84 17.88 5.31
CA GLU A 54 0.01 18.88 4.66
C GLU A 54 -0.15 18.53 3.18
N GLU A 55 0.96 18.24 2.48
CA GLU A 55 0.93 17.75 1.10
C GLU A 55 0.18 16.42 0.99
N GLY A 56 0.42 15.51 1.95
CA GLY A 56 -0.32 14.25 2.07
C GLY A 56 -1.82 14.47 2.13
N ARG A 57 -2.27 15.34 3.04
CA ARG A 57 -3.69 15.64 3.24
C ARG A 57 -4.31 16.27 2.00
N GLN A 58 -3.64 17.24 1.39
CA GLN A 58 -4.13 17.89 0.19
C GLN A 58 -4.35 16.86 -0.93
N ARG A 59 -3.34 16.03 -1.23
CA ARG A 59 -3.44 15.01 -2.27
C ARG A 59 -4.46 13.92 -1.94
N PHE A 60 -4.60 13.55 -0.67
CA PHE A 60 -5.64 12.61 -0.24
C PHE A 60 -7.03 13.19 -0.51
N ASN A 61 -7.29 14.44 -0.14
CA ASN A 61 -8.57 15.10 -0.37
C ASN A 61 -8.90 15.20 -1.87
N GLU A 62 -7.92 15.55 -2.69
CA GLU A 62 -8.07 15.56 -4.16
C GLU A 62 -8.43 14.18 -4.72
N TRP A 63 -7.81 13.12 -4.20
CA TRP A 63 -8.13 11.75 -4.57
C TRP A 63 -9.51 11.31 -4.07
N TYR A 64 -9.84 11.61 -2.82
CA TYR A 64 -11.11 11.28 -2.18
C TYR A 64 -12.29 11.87 -2.96
N LYS A 65 -12.20 13.16 -3.32
CA LYS A 65 -13.20 13.82 -4.16
C LYS A 65 -13.41 13.10 -5.50
N LYS A 66 -12.32 12.68 -6.16
CA LYS A 66 -12.40 11.93 -7.43
C LYS A 66 -13.04 10.55 -7.25
N VAL A 67 -12.86 9.91 -6.10
CA VAL A 67 -13.54 8.65 -5.78
C VAL A 67 -15.05 8.88 -5.65
N GLU A 68 -15.46 9.95 -4.96
CA GLU A 68 -16.88 10.31 -4.81
C GLU A 68 -17.55 10.61 -6.16
N GLU A 69 -16.85 11.33 -7.05
CA GLU A 69 -17.35 11.65 -8.40
C GLU A 69 -17.55 10.42 -9.30
N LYS A 70 -16.74 9.36 -9.11
CA LYS A 70 -16.73 8.17 -9.98
C LYS A 70 -17.60 7.01 -9.48
N ASN A 71 -18.19 7.14 -8.29
CA ASN A 71 -19.23 6.27 -7.74
C ASN A 71 -18.92 4.76 -7.73
N PHE A 72 -17.64 4.38 -7.64
CA PHE A 72 -17.24 2.97 -7.48
C PHE A 72 -17.36 2.53 -6.02
N ASP A 73 -18.28 1.63 -5.71
CA ASP A 73 -18.52 1.16 -4.33
C ASP A 73 -17.25 0.61 -3.66
N ALA A 74 -16.45 -0.18 -4.39
CA ALA A 74 -15.21 -0.73 -3.86
C ALA A 74 -14.19 0.35 -3.47
N PHE A 75 -14.11 1.44 -4.23
CA PHE A 75 -13.23 2.58 -3.89
C PHE A 75 -13.84 3.43 -2.78
N ARG A 76 -15.18 3.60 -2.72
CA ARG A 76 -15.84 4.36 -1.65
C ARG A 76 -15.57 3.74 -0.29
N THR A 77 -15.78 2.43 -0.14
CA THR A 77 -15.48 1.72 1.12
C THR A 77 -14.02 1.88 1.53
N ALA A 78 -13.08 1.78 0.57
CA ALA A 78 -11.67 1.97 0.85
C ALA A 78 -11.35 3.42 1.25
N ALA A 79 -11.94 4.40 0.56
CA ALA A 79 -11.75 5.81 0.83
C ALA A 79 -12.25 6.20 2.22
N GLU A 80 -13.45 5.74 2.62
CA GLU A 80 -14.01 5.97 3.95
C GLU A 80 -13.11 5.38 5.05
N TYR A 81 -12.66 4.13 4.88
CA TYR A 81 -11.72 3.51 5.80
C TYR A 81 -10.42 4.31 5.94
N LEU A 82 -9.83 4.73 4.81
CA LEU A 82 -8.61 5.53 4.81
C LEU A 82 -8.82 6.90 5.46
N ASN A 83 -9.97 7.53 5.24
CA ASN A 83 -10.31 8.82 5.84
C ASN A 83 -10.40 8.72 7.37
N ASN A 84 -11.04 7.66 7.88
CA ASN A 84 -11.12 7.40 9.33
C ASN A 84 -9.75 7.20 10.00
N HIS A 85 -8.75 6.78 9.23
CA HIS A 85 -7.37 6.56 9.70
C HIS A 85 -6.37 7.59 9.17
N LEU A 86 -6.84 8.68 8.56
CA LEU A 86 -5.99 9.60 7.81
C LEU A 86 -4.90 10.22 8.67
N GLU A 87 -5.19 10.64 9.91
CA GLU A 87 -4.18 11.22 10.80
C GLU A 87 -3.00 10.29 11.05
N THR A 88 -3.28 9.00 11.26
CA THR A 88 -2.24 7.99 11.46
C THR A 88 -1.45 7.76 10.18
N ILE A 89 -2.13 7.72 9.03
CA ILE A 89 -1.48 7.57 7.72
C ILE A 89 -0.57 8.78 7.44
N LEU A 90 -1.00 10.00 7.74
CA LEU A 90 -0.23 11.20 7.47
C LEU A 90 1.09 11.26 8.25
N ASN A 91 1.16 10.62 9.43
CA ASN A 91 2.41 10.49 10.20
C ASN A 91 3.54 9.81 9.40
N TYR A 92 3.21 9.03 8.36
CA TYR A 92 4.19 8.41 7.49
C TYR A 92 5.04 9.43 6.72
N PHE A 93 4.48 10.55 6.26
CA PHE A 93 5.15 11.39 5.27
C PHE A 93 6.44 12.09 5.76
N PRO A 94 6.47 12.74 6.94
CA PRO A 94 7.65 13.49 7.39
C PRO A 94 8.90 12.62 7.56
N THR A 95 8.75 11.41 8.10
CA THR A 95 9.88 10.52 8.45
C THR A 95 10.03 9.35 7.49
N ARG A 96 8.99 9.04 6.71
CA ARG A 96 8.84 7.81 5.90
C ARG A 96 9.16 6.54 6.67
N SER A 97 9.05 6.61 8.00
CA SER A 97 9.29 5.48 8.88
C SER A 97 8.10 4.55 8.77
N THR A 98 8.36 3.35 8.27
CA THR A 98 7.37 2.27 8.24
C THR A 98 7.59 1.35 9.42
N ASN A 99 6.52 0.67 9.83
CA ASN A 99 6.59 -0.41 10.81
C ASN A 99 7.32 -1.66 10.26
N ALA A 100 7.86 -1.62 9.03
CA ALA A 100 8.48 -2.77 8.36
C ALA A 100 9.66 -3.35 9.14
N SER A 101 10.48 -2.52 9.78
CA SER A 101 11.58 -3.00 10.63
C SER A 101 11.05 -3.76 11.85
N ALA A 102 9.98 -3.26 12.47
CA ALA A 102 9.33 -3.94 13.59
C ALA A 102 8.57 -5.19 13.15
N GLU A 103 7.95 -5.20 11.97
CA GLU A 103 7.31 -6.38 11.37
C GLU A 103 8.33 -7.47 11.04
N SER A 104 9.46 -7.10 10.45
CA SER A 104 10.60 -7.99 10.19
C SER A 104 11.16 -8.56 11.48
N PHE A 105 11.30 -7.74 12.52
CA PHE A 105 11.72 -8.20 13.84
C PHE A 105 10.69 -9.13 14.49
N ASN A 106 9.40 -8.81 14.39
CA ASN A 106 8.30 -9.67 14.85
C ASN A 106 8.29 -11.02 14.12
N ALA A 107 8.61 -11.05 12.83
CA ALA A 107 8.76 -12.28 12.06
C ALA A 107 9.95 -13.11 12.56
N LYS A 108 11.11 -12.48 12.82
CA LYS A 108 12.29 -13.14 13.42
C LYS A 108 11.96 -13.72 14.80
N LEU A 109 11.28 -12.95 15.66
CA LEU A 109 10.82 -13.40 16.97
C LEU A 109 9.86 -14.59 16.90
N LYS A 110 8.89 -14.55 15.97
CA LYS A 110 7.97 -15.67 15.73
C LYS A 110 8.73 -16.93 15.29
N GLY A 111 9.68 -16.81 14.37
CA GLY A 111 10.53 -17.90 13.94
C GLY A 111 11.38 -18.48 15.08
N PHE A 112 12.03 -17.61 15.86
CA PHE A 112 12.82 -18.01 17.02
C PHE A 112 11.97 -18.74 18.07
N ARG A 113 10.76 -18.25 18.35
CA ARG A 113 9.80 -18.91 19.26
C ARG A 113 9.39 -20.29 18.76
N ALA A 114 9.18 -20.45 17.45
CA ALA A 114 8.80 -21.72 16.85
C ALA A 114 9.90 -22.78 17.01
N LEU A 115 11.17 -22.41 16.80
CA LEU A 115 12.32 -23.30 17.02
C LEU A 115 12.41 -23.79 18.47
N LEU A 116 12.08 -22.92 19.42
CA LEU A 116 12.11 -23.21 20.85
C LEU A 116 10.85 -23.94 21.36
N ARG A 117 9.87 -24.21 20.48
CA ARG A 117 8.57 -24.82 20.81
C ARG A 117 7.82 -24.09 21.93
N GLY A 118 7.93 -22.76 21.95
CA GLY A 118 7.28 -21.90 22.95
C GLY A 118 8.25 -21.17 23.87
N VAL A 119 7.69 -20.45 24.85
CA VAL A 119 8.45 -19.68 25.84
C VAL A 119 8.02 -20.15 27.22
N ARG A 120 8.93 -20.83 27.93
CA ARG A 120 8.69 -21.33 29.29
C ARG A 120 9.22 -20.36 30.36
N ASP A 121 10.33 -19.68 30.05
CA ASP A 121 10.91 -18.61 30.86
C ASP A 121 11.11 -17.37 29.99
N THR A 122 10.34 -16.32 30.31
CA THR A 122 10.35 -15.05 29.59
C THR A 122 11.66 -14.29 29.76
N LYS A 123 12.28 -14.31 30.96
CA LYS A 123 13.55 -13.61 31.21
C LYS A 123 14.66 -14.25 30.39
N PHE A 124 14.75 -15.58 30.40
CA PHE A 124 15.74 -16.30 29.62
C PHE A 124 15.49 -16.21 28.11
N PHE A 125 14.24 -16.14 27.68
CA PHE A 125 13.89 -15.87 26.28
C PHE A 125 14.36 -14.48 25.84
N LEU A 126 14.05 -13.43 26.59
CA LEU A 126 14.48 -12.06 26.28
C LEU A 126 16.01 -11.92 26.29
N TYR A 127 16.70 -12.59 27.22
CA TYR A 127 18.17 -12.67 27.22
C TYR A 127 18.72 -13.26 25.91
N ARG A 128 18.13 -14.35 25.39
CA ARG A 128 18.58 -14.94 24.12
C ARG A 128 18.24 -14.07 22.91
N VAL A 129 17.08 -13.44 22.92
CA VAL A 129 16.69 -12.48 21.88
C VAL A 129 17.71 -11.33 21.82
N SER A 130 18.09 -10.75 22.95
CA SER A 130 19.10 -9.67 22.97
C SER A 130 20.49 -10.14 22.56
N LYS A 131 20.87 -11.39 22.86
CA LYS A 131 22.16 -11.94 22.40
C LYS A 131 22.22 -12.26 20.91
N ILE A 132 21.10 -12.56 20.27
CA ILE A 132 21.06 -12.98 18.85
C ILE A 132 20.72 -11.79 17.93
N TYR A 133 19.87 -10.87 18.39
CA TYR A 133 19.32 -9.79 17.57
C TYR A 133 19.54 -8.38 18.14
N GLY A 134 20.10 -8.26 19.35
CA GLY A 134 20.37 -6.98 20.02
C GLY A 134 21.78 -6.47 19.80
#